data_AF-A0A2J4ZSU4-F1
#
_entry.id   AF-A0A2J4ZSU4-F1
#
_cell.length_a   1.000
_cell.length_b   1.000
_cell.length_c   1.000
_cell.angle_alpha   90.00
_cell.angle_beta   90.00
_cell.angle_gamma   90.00
#
_symmetry.space_group_name_H-M   'P 1'
#
loop_
_entity.id
_entity.type
_entity.pdbx_description
1 polymer ?
#
loop_
_entity_poly.entity_id
_entity_poly.type
_entity_poly.pdbx_seq_one_letter_code
_entity_poly.pdbx_strand_id
1 'polypeptide(L)' 'DERYLVVVQKENGSEERTIRIGINDRQYAQVLEGLQPGERVVIPQDAGSV' A
#
# COMPACT_ATOMS: atom_id res chain seq x y z
N ASP A 1 -8.14 -13.76 -4.75
CA ASP A 1 -7.73 -12.35 -4.79
C ASP A 1 -7.40 -11.84 -3.40
N GLU A 2 -6.13 -11.52 -3.18
CA GLU A 2 -5.69 -10.87 -1.95
C GLU A 2 -5.87 -9.34 -2.07
N ARG A 3 -6.27 -8.71 -0.96
CA ARG A 3 -6.51 -7.27 -0.90
C ARG A 3 -5.90 -6.68 0.35
N TYR A 4 -5.23 -5.54 0.19
CA TYR A 4 -4.67 -4.76 1.29
C TYR A 4 -5.45 -3.46 1.46
N LEU A 5 -5.56 -3.00 2.71
CA LEU A 5 -5.96 -1.63 3.02
C LEU A 5 -4.69 -0.81 3.17
N VAL A 6 -4.55 0.23 2.37
CA VAL A 6 -3.41 1.16 2.43
C VAL A 6 -3.90 2.58 2.65
N VAL A 7 -3.05 3.41 3.23
CA VAL A 7 -3.30 4.85 3.32
C VAL A 7 -2.55 5.54 2.19
N VAL A 8 -3.28 6.28 1.35
CA VAL A 8 -2.72 7.06 0.24
C VAL A 8 -2.66 8.53 0.65
N GLN A 9 -1.48 9.13 0.54
CA GLN A 9 -1.29 10.55 0.77
C GLN A 9 -1.81 11.35 -0.44
N LYS A 10 -2.68 12.32 -0.17
CA LYS A 10 -3.21 13.31 -1.11
C LYS A 10 -2.69 14.71 -0.74
N GLU A 11 -2.96 15.68 -1.61
CA GLU A 11 -2.55 17.07 -1.39
C GLU A 11 -3.17 17.70 -0.13
N ASN A 12 -4.40 17.29 0.20
CA ASN A 12 -5.19 17.85 1.30
C ASN A 12 -5.37 16.91 2.50
N GLY A 13 -4.59 15.82 2.58
CA GLY A 13 -4.72 14.84 3.66
C GLY A 13 -4.40 13.43 3.18
N SER A 14 -5.01 12.44 3.80
CA SER A 14 -4.86 11.03 3.43
C SER A 14 -6.21 10.34 3.30
N GLU A 15 -6.25 9.27 2.53
CA GLU A 15 -7.43 8.41 2.40
C GLU A 15 -7.04 6.95 2.53
N GLU A 16 -7.93 6.15 3.14
CA GLU A 16 -7.79 4.70 3.12
C GLU A 16 -8.32 4.15 1.80
N ARG A 17 -7.59 3.19 1.23
CA ARG A 17 -7.92 2.59 -0.05
C ARG A 17 -7.65 1.09 -0.04
N THR A 18 -8.65 0.32 -0.47
CA THR A 18 -8.46 -1.12 -0.72
C THR A 18 -7.84 -1.33 -2.09
N ILE A 19 -6.74 -2.08 -2.14
CA ILE A 19 -6.00 -2.38 -3.36
C ILE A 19 -5.99 -3.89 -3.61
N ARG A 20 -5.94 -4.31 -4.88
CA ARG A 20 -5.78 -5.73 -5.24
C ARG A 20 -4.31 -6.02 -5.42
N ILE A 21 -3.82 -7.06 -4.74
CA ILE A 21 -2.44 -7.50 -4.84
C ILE A 21 -2.32 -8.86 -5.52
N GLY A 22 -1.16 -9.07 -6.15
CA GLY A 22 -0.75 -10.32 -6.79
C GLY A 22 0.31 -11.04 -5.97
N ILE A 23 1.50 -11.21 -6.55
CA ILE A 23 2.65 -11.80 -5.85
C ILE A 23 2.99 -10.96 -4.62
N ASN A 24 3.18 -11.63 -3.49
CA ASN A 24 3.57 -11.02 -2.23
C ASN A 24 4.72 -11.83 -1.62
N ASP A 25 5.91 -11.28 -1.67
CA ASP A 25 6.98 -11.70 -0.76
C ASP A 25 6.96 -10.73 0.42
N ARG A 26 7.35 -11.17 1.63
CA ARG A 26 7.19 -10.39 2.86
C ARG A 26 7.69 -8.93 2.80
N GLN A 27 8.56 -8.61 1.84
CA GLN A 27 9.12 -7.29 1.62
C GLN A 27 8.35 -6.49 0.56
N TYR A 28 7.80 -7.14 -0.47
CA TYR A 28 7.14 -6.50 -1.59
C TYR A 28 5.82 -7.19 -2.00
N ALA A 29 4.79 -6.37 -2.23
CA ALA A 29 3.54 -6.81 -2.85
C ALA A 29 3.37 -6.18 -4.24
N GLN A 30 3.04 -7.01 -5.23
CA GLN A 30 2.66 -6.57 -6.56
C GLN A 30 1.27 -5.96 -6.52
N VAL A 31 1.14 -4.70 -6.94
CA VAL A 31 -0.15 -4.03 -7.06
C VAL A 31 -0.75 -4.31 -8.44
N LEU A 32 -1.97 -4.83 -8.47
CA LEU A 32 -2.69 -5.13 -9.71
C LEU A 32 -3.75 -4.06 -10.00
N GLU A 33 -4.42 -3.53 -8.97
CA GLU A 33 -5.47 -2.50 -9.10
C GLU A 33 -5.51 -1.60 -7.85
N GLY A 34 -6.04 -0.38 -8.03
CA GLY A 34 -6.33 0.54 -6.92
C GLY A 34 -5.25 1.58 -6.62
N LEU A 35 -4.07 1.49 -7.24
CA LEU A 35 -3.06 2.56 -7.19
C LEU A 35 -2.60 2.93 -8.59
N GLN A 36 -2.10 4.16 -8.73
CA GLN A 36 -1.49 4.68 -9.95
C GLN A 36 -0.02 5.05 -9.72
N PRO A 37 0.84 4.96 -10.75
CA PRO A 37 2.22 5.43 -10.65
C PRO A 37 2.29 6.88 -10.16
N GLY A 38 3.20 7.15 -9.22
CA GLY A 38 3.37 8.47 -8.61
C GLY A 38 2.52 8.74 -7.37
N GLU A 39 1.52 7.90 -7.07
CA GLU A 39 0.83 7.98 -5.78
C GLU A 39 1.76 7.62 -4.62
N ARG A 40 1.61 8.35 -3.52
CA ARG A 40 2.40 8.14 -2.30
C ARG A 40 1.56 7.35 -1.31
N VAL A 41 2.08 6.21 -0.87
CA VAL A 41 1.43 5.35 0.13
C VAL A 41 2.21 5.38 1.43
N VAL A 42 1.50 5.33 2.54
CA VAL A 42 2.10 5.17 3.86
C VAL A 42 2.38 3.68 4.08
N ILE A 43 3.66 3.33 4.21
CA ILE A 43 4.06 2.00 4.67
C ILE A 43 4.27 2.12 6.18
N PRO A 44 3.45 1.44 7.01
CA PRO A 44 3.71 1.43 8.44
C PRO A 44 5.11 0.87 8.66
N GLN A 45 5.93 1.60 9.42
CA GLN A 45 7.17 1.03 9.91
C GLN A 45 6.79 -0.01 10.94
N ASP A 46 6.63 -1.26 10.52
CA ASP A 46 6.85 -2.36 11.45
C ASP A 46 8.30 -2.19 11.90
N ALA A 47 8.45 -1.74 13.14
CA ALA A 47 9.71 -1.65 13.85
C ALA A 47 10.34 -3.03 13.75
N GLY A 48 11.26 -3.20 12.78
CA GLY A 48 12.15 -4.34 12.76
C GLY A 48 12.68 -4.47 14.17
N SER A 49 12.36 -5.59 14.81
CA SER A 49 12.80 -5.89 16.16
C SER A 49 14.28 -5.56 16.26
N VAL A 50 14.60 -4.58 17.09
CA VAL A 50 15.96 -4.35 17.58
C VAL A 50 16.42 -5.53 18.43
#